data_AF-A0A7S6RY37-F1
#
_entry.id   AF-A0A7S6RY37-F1
#
_cell.length_a   1.000
_cell.length_b   1.000
_cell.length_c   1.000
_cell.angle_alpha   90.00
_cell.angle_beta   90.00
_cell.angle_gamma   90.00
#
_symmetry.space_group_name_H-M   'P 1'
#
loop_
_entity.id
_entity.type
_entity.pdbx_description
1 polymer ?
#
loop_
_entity_poly.entity_id
_entity_poly.type
_entity_poly.pdbx_seq_one_letter_code
_entity_poly.pdbx_strand_id
1 'polypeptide(L)'
;MIRKPIAAGALCLAVAGTSYASISVVSGPALLVTDPNVMNYKAAPYDDPTALVRYWTERASYTLSQDLVISIVPPVSYPTNVTSHANNNDNFIAAGTSIESYYLYFDPSGTKSVTTRFRTTNPILGLISNHRSSAANDHFMLSDYLIDPSVPAANIPTTHFGDRGLEMPTDNVIFHAANEIEVDWTASNPGDQMRIITAVPEPATMGALGIGIVALLRRRRR
;
A
#
# COMPACT_ATOMS: atom_id res chain seq x y z
N MET A 1 20.69 -33.58 -55.44
CA MET A 1 20.40 -32.26 -54.85
C MET A 1 19.29 -32.43 -53.81
N ILE A 2 19.63 -32.37 -52.51
CA ILE A 2 18.66 -32.57 -51.40
C ILE A 2 18.50 -31.22 -50.70
N ARG A 3 17.32 -30.61 -50.81
CA ARG A 3 16.97 -29.34 -50.12
C ARG A 3 16.54 -29.65 -48.70
N LYS A 4 17.24 -29.10 -47.70
CA LYS A 4 16.83 -29.14 -46.29
C LYS A 4 15.70 -28.13 -46.04
N PRO A 5 14.66 -28.47 -45.26
CA PRO A 5 13.64 -27.49 -44.88
C PRO A 5 14.17 -26.57 -43.78
N ILE A 6 13.98 -25.27 -43.95
CA ILE A 6 14.22 -24.24 -42.93
C ILE A 6 12.94 -24.16 -42.09
N ALA A 7 12.99 -24.63 -40.85
CA ALA A 7 11.90 -24.46 -39.90
C ALA A 7 11.88 -23.01 -39.40
N ALA A 8 10.89 -22.24 -39.84
CA ALA A 8 10.59 -20.93 -39.29
C ALA A 8 9.91 -21.11 -37.93
N GLY A 9 10.65 -20.89 -36.85
CA GLY A 9 10.11 -20.88 -35.49
C GLY A 9 9.36 -19.58 -35.24
N ALA A 10 8.04 -19.67 -35.05
CA ALA A 10 7.21 -18.54 -34.63
C ALA A 10 7.60 -18.12 -33.20
N LEU A 11 8.06 -16.87 -33.06
CA LEU A 11 8.31 -16.25 -31.76
C LEU A 11 6.96 -15.70 -31.25
N CYS A 12 6.30 -16.45 -30.37
CA CYS A 12 5.15 -15.92 -29.64
C CYS A 12 5.64 -14.88 -28.62
N LEU A 13 5.42 -13.59 -28.89
CA LEU A 13 5.51 -12.56 -27.85
C LEU A 13 4.35 -12.78 -26.88
N ALA A 14 4.64 -13.33 -25.71
CA ALA A 14 3.72 -13.27 -24.58
C ALA A 14 3.66 -11.82 -24.11
N VAL A 15 2.53 -11.15 -24.35
CA VAL A 15 2.24 -9.86 -23.73
C VAL A 15 1.98 -10.14 -22.24
N ALA A 16 2.96 -9.85 -21.39
CA ALA A 16 2.78 -9.93 -19.95
C ALA A 16 1.79 -8.83 -19.53
N GLY A 17 0.56 -9.22 -19.18
CA GLY A 17 -0.37 -8.31 -18.52
C GLY A 17 0.17 -7.97 -17.13
N THR A 18 0.33 -6.68 -16.84
CA THR A 18 0.61 -6.21 -15.48
C THR A 18 -0.69 -6.30 -14.68
N SER A 19 -0.86 -7.34 -13.87
CA SER A 19 -1.88 -7.30 -12.81
C SER A 19 -1.34 -6.40 -11.71
N TYR A 20 -1.92 -5.21 -11.57
CA TYR A 20 -1.70 -4.39 -10.37
C TYR A 20 -2.21 -5.18 -9.16
N ALA A 21 -1.51 -5.08 -8.03
CA ALA A 21 -2.05 -5.63 -6.80
C ALA A 21 -3.30 -4.82 -6.41
N SER A 22 -4.17 -5.49 -5.65
CA SER A 22 -5.42 -4.92 -5.21
C SER A 22 -5.52 -5.09 -3.69
N ILE A 23 -6.17 -4.12 -3.05
CA ILE A 23 -6.65 -4.22 -1.68
C ILE A 23 -8.15 -4.53 -1.71
N SER A 24 -8.57 -5.46 -0.86
CA SER A 24 -9.96 -5.90 -0.73
C SER A 24 -10.36 -5.98 0.74
N VAL A 25 -11.64 -5.78 1.01
CA VAL A 25 -12.22 -5.95 2.35
C VAL A 25 -12.56 -7.42 2.55
N VAL A 26 -12.04 -8.02 3.61
CA VAL A 26 -12.38 -9.37 4.07
C VAL A 26 -13.59 -9.33 5.00
N SER A 27 -13.63 -8.35 5.90
CA SER A 27 -14.75 -8.12 6.84
C SER A 27 -14.78 -6.69 7.36
N GLY A 28 -15.90 -6.31 7.97
CA GLY A 28 -16.10 -5.00 8.59
C GLY A 28 -16.66 -3.91 7.66
N PRO A 29 -17.03 -2.74 8.22
CA PRO A 29 -17.62 -1.64 7.47
C PRO A 29 -16.55 -0.83 6.74
N ALA A 30 -16.30 -1.15 5.47
CA ALA A 30 -15.36 -0.42 4.64
C ALA A 30 -15.89 -0.14 3.23
N LEU A 31 -15.50 1.01 2.66
CA LEU A 31 -15.94 1.49 1.36
C LEU A 31 -14.75 1.86 0.47
N LEU A 32 -14.65 1.21 -0.69
CA LEU A 32 -13.69 1.59 -1.73
C LEU A 32 -14.11 2.92 -2.36
N VAL A 33 -13.21 3.88 -2.34
CA VAL A 33 -13.33 5.15 -3.03
C VAL A 33 -12.49 5.09 -4.31
N THR A 34 -13.12 5.31 -5.47
CA THR A 34 -12.44 5.28 -6.78
C THR A 34 -12.41 6.63 -7.48
N ASP A 35 -13.31 7.55 -7.13
CA ASP A 35 -13.33 8.90 -7.69
C ASP A 35 -12.35 9.79 -6.90
N PRO A 36 -11.28 10.32 -7.54
CA PRO A 36 -10.32 11.20 -6.87
C PRO A 36 -10.93 12.46 -6.26
N ASN A 37 -12.09 12.92 -6.77
CA ASN A 37 -12.75 14.12 -6.25
C ASN A 37 -13.31 13.95 -4.83
N VAL A 38 -13.51 12.71 -4.39
CA VAL A 38 -14.02 12.39 -3.05
C VAL A 38 -12.94 11.79 -2.13
N MET A 39 -11.73 11.52 -2.64
CA MET A 39 -10.58 11.15 -1.80
C MET A 39 -10.14 12.37 -1.00
N ASN A 40 -10.12 12.26 0.33
CA ASN A 40 -9.76 13.35 1.23
C ASN A 40 -8.66 12.94 2.20
N TYR A 41 -7.66 13.83 2.35
CA TYR A 41 -6.50 13.64 3.22
C TYR A 41 -6.40 14.72 4.31
N LYS A 42 -7.38 15.64 4.36
CA LYS A 42 -7.50 16.70 5.35
C LYS A 42 -8.28 16.22 6.57
N ALA A 43 -8.16 16.93 7.68
CA ALA A 43 -8.94 16.70 8.90
C ALA A 43 -10.45 16.84 8.66
N ALA A 44 -11.23 16.04 9.40
CA ALA A 44 -12.69 16.13 9.45
C ALA A 44 -13.42 16.11 8.09
N PRO A 45 -13.00 15.29 7.10
CA PRO A 45 -13.55 15.42 5.76
C PRO A 45 -14.93 14.76 5.60
N TYR A 46 -15.34 13.85 6.48
CA TYR A 46 -16.55 13.05 6.30
C TYR A 46 -17.58 13.17 7.42
N ASP A 47 -17.17 13.26 8.70
CA ASP A 47 -18.07 13.29 9.88
C ASP A 47 -19.22 12.26 9.73
N ASP A 48 -18.85 11.00 9.53
CA ASP A 48 -19.74 9.97 8.98
C ASP A 48 -20.61 9.29 10.05
N PRO A 49 -21.94 9.46 10.02
CA PRO A 49 -22.83 8.81 10.99
C PRO A 49 -22.86 7.27 10.86
N THR A 50 -22.46 6.74 9.69
CA THR A 50 -22.47 5.30 9.38
C THR A 50 -21.20 4.56 9.78
N ALA A 51 -20.15 5.26 10.21
CA ALA A 51 -18.90 4.67 10.67
C ALA A 51 -18.19 3.81 9.61
N LEU A 52 -18.12 4.25 8.36
CA LEU A 52 -17.41 3.55 7.30
C LEU A 52 -15.92 3.90 7.29
N VAL A 53 -15.06 2.88 7.20
CA VAL A 53 -13.66 3.05 6.83
C VAL A 53 -13.57 3.23 5.32
N ARG A 54 -13.23 4.43 4.86
CA ARG A 54 -12.99 4.70 3.45
C ARG A 54 -11.58 4.32 3.09
N TYR A 55 -11.40 3.72 1.92
CA TYR A 55 -10.07 3.39 1.44
C TYR A 55 -9.94 3.59 -0.06
N TRP A 56 -8.74 3.86 -0.53
CA TRP A 56 -8.45 4.02 -1.96
C TRP A 56 -7.01 3.64 -2.28
N THR A 57 -6.74 3.44 -3.56
CA THR A 57 -5.37 3.29 -4.08
C THR A 57 -4.82 4.67 -4.36
N GLU A 58 -3.65 5.01 -3.79
CA GLU A 58 -2.96 6.27 -4.08
C GLU A 58 -1.97 6.11 -5.23
N ARG A 59 -1.25 4.98 -5.22
CA ARG A 59 -0.24 4.65 -6.22
C ARG A 59 -0.31 3.17 -6.57
N ALA A 60 -0.23 2.89 -7.86
CA ALA A 60 -0.03 1.55 -8.39
C ALA A 60 1.31 1.49 -9.14
N SER A 61 2.14 0.49 -8.82
CA SER A 61 3.46 0.28 -9.45
C SER A 61 4.38 1.51 -9.42
N TYR A 62 4.44 2.21 -8.28
CA TYR A 62 5.25 3.41 -8.13
C TYR A 62 6.65 3.08 -7.62
N THR A 63 7.68 3.58 -8.30
CA THR A 63 9.06 3.43 -7.86
C THR A 63 9.44 4.59 -6.94
N LEU A 64 9.85 4.26 -5.72
CA LEU A 64 10.27 5.25 -4.73
C LEU A 64 11.49 6.03 -5.21
N SER A 65 11.41 7.37 -5.19
CA SER A 65 12.53 8.27 -5.49
C SER A 65 13.43 8.54 -4.29
N GLN A 66 12.97 8.20 -3.09
CA GLN A 66 13.62 8.40 -1.79
C GLN A 66 13.19 7.29 -0.83
N ASP A 67 13.91 7.13 0.27
CA ASP A 67 13.51 6.19 1.32
C ASP A 67 12.13 6.57 1.86
N LEU A 68 11.24 5.59 1.93
CA LEU A 68 9.90 5.75 2.48
C LEU A 68 9.90 5.27 3.92
N VAL A 69 9.82 6.21 4.85
CA VAL A 69 9.75 5.92 6.28
C VAL A 69 8.42 5.25 6.62
N ILE A 70 8.46 4.18 7.43
CA ILE A 70 7.29 3.42 7.86
C ILE A 70 7.19 3.34 9.39
N SER A 71 5.97 3.29 9.90
CA SER A 71 5.66 3.30 11.32
C SER A 71 5.60 1.89 11.91
N ILE A 72 5.15 0.90 11.13
CA ILE A 72 5.01 -0.49 11.56
C ILE A 72 5.66 -1.40 10.52
N VAL A 73 6.59 -2.23 11.00
CA VAL A 73 7.26 -3.27 10.20
C VAL A 73 6.44 -4.57 10.26
N PRO A 74 6.22 -5.26 9.13
CA PRO A 74 5.53 -6.54 9.12
C PRO A 74 6.24 -7.57 10.03
N PRO A 75 5.50 -8.37 10.81
CA PRO A 75 6.08 -9.36 11.70
C PRO A 75 6.57 -10.59 10.93
N VAL A 76 7.48 -11.35 11.55
CA VAL A 76 8.00 -12.61 10.99
C VAL A 76 7.12 -13.82 11.29
N SER A 77 6.13 -13.67 12.18
CA SER A 77 5.16 -14.70 12.56
C SER A 77 3.74 -14.13 12.62
N TYR A 78 2.76 -15.00 12.40
CA TYR A 78 1.36 -14.63 12.35
C TYR A 78 0.51 -15.64 13.17
N PRO A 79 -0.59 -15.20 13.81
CA PRO A 79 -1.02 -13.81 13.93
C PRO A 79 -0.15 -13.01 14.92
N THR A 80 -0.02 -11.71 14.71
CA THR A 80 0.67 -10.79 15.64
C THR A 80 -0.14 -9.52 15.82
N ASN A 81 -0.45 -9.17 17.06
CA ASN A 81 -1.08 -7.90 17.43
C ASN A 81 0.00 -6.83 17.66
N VAL A 82 -0.14 -5.71 16.96
CA VAL A 82 0.70 -4.53 17.06
C VAL A 82 -0.12 -3.42 17.70
N THR A 83 0.28 -3.04 18.91
CA THR A 83 -0.38 -1.99 19.72
C THR A 83 0.52 -0.77 19.89
N SER A 84 1.57 -0.65 19.07
CA SER A 84 2.48 0.49 19.06
C SER A 84 3.09 0.67 17.67
N HIS A 85 3.46 1.91 17.36
CA HIS A 85 4.19 2.24 16.16
C HIS A 85 5.55 2.87 16.49
N ALA A 86 6.49 2.80 15.55
CA ALA A 86 7.79 3.42 15.67
C ALA A 86 7.69 4.95 15.47
N ASN A 87 8.18 5.69 16.46
CA ASN A 87 8.24 7.15 16.45
C ASN A 87 9.64 7.68 16.09
N ASN A 88 10.40 6.92 15.29
CA ASN A 88 11.69 7.26 14.72
C ASN A 88 11.69 7.03 13.19
N ASN A 89 12.69 7.55 12.49
CA ASN A 89 12.81 7.39 11.04
C ASN A 89 13.69 6.17 10.66
N ASP A 90 13.91 5.26 11.59
CA ASP A 90 14.90 4.18 11.43
C ASP A 90 14.33 3.01 10.59
N ASN A 91 13.01 2.90 10.51
CA ASN A 91 12.33 1.92 9.68
C ASN A 91 11.93 2.56 8.36
N PHE A 92 12.46 2.03 7.25
CA PHE A 92 12.16 2.56 5.93
C PHE A 92 12.18 1.47 4.85
N ILE A 93 11.47 1.74 3.76
CA ILE A 93 11.56 1.02 2.50
C ILE A 93 12.52 1.83 1.61
N ALA A 94 13.57 1.18 1.12
CA ALA A 94 14.63 1.86 0.39
C ALA A 94 14.15 2.49 -0.93
N ALA A 95 14.74 3.62 -1.30
CA ALA A 95 14.60 4.22 -2.62
C ALA A 95 14.89 3.20 -3.74
N GLY A 96 14.19 3.34 -4.86
CA GLY A 96 14.25 2.41 -5.99
C GLY A 96 13.35 1.18 -5.85
N THR A 97 12.73 0.95 -4.68
CA THR A 97 11.72 -0.11 -4.52
C THR A 97 10.43 0.27 -5.25
N SER A 98 9.88 -0.66 -6.02
CA SER A 98 8.54 -0.51 -6.60
C SER A 98 7.48 -0.96 -5.60
N ILE A 99 6.52 -0.07 -5.33
CA ILE A 99 5.48 -0.24 -4.32
C ILE A 99 4.08 0.00 -4.89
N GLU A 100 3.08 -0.41 -4.11
CA GLU A 100 1.74 0.14 -4.18
C GLU A 100 1.38 0.76 -2.83
N SER A 101 0.58 1.82 -2.88
CA SER A 101 0.16 2.57 -1.70
C SER A 101 -1.36 2.66 -1.64
N TYR A 102 -1.90 2.32 -0.49
CA TYR A 102 -3.32 2.40 -0.20
C TYR A 102 -3.55 3.27 1.02
N TYR A 103 -4.50 4.19 0.94
CA TYR A 103 -4.88 5.05 2.06
C TYR A 103 -6.18 4.58 2.66
N LEU A 104 -6.27 4.59 3.99
CA LEU A 104 -7.44 4.26 4.78
C LEU A 104 -7.75 5.44 5.70
N TYR A 105 -9.03 5.78 5.80
CA TYR A 105 -9.53 6.88 6.62
C TYR A 105 -10.82 6.47 7.33
N PHE A 106 -10.84 6.56 8.65
CA PHE A 106 -12.02 6.38 9.48
C PHE A 106 -12.39 7.67 10.22
N ASP A 107 -13.45 8.36 9.77
CA ASP A 107 -13.92 9.64 10.33
C ASP A 107 -15.39 9.56 10.73
N PRO A 108 -15.71 8.95 11.88
CA PRO A 108 -17.09 8.79 12.32
C PRO A 108 -17.67 10.06 12.96
N SER A 109 -18.99 10.21 12.86
CA SER A 109 -19.72 11.20 13.64
C SER A 109 -19.86 10.78 15.10
N GLY A 110 -19.21 11.53 15.98
CA GLY A 110 -19.00 11.15 17.39
C GLY A 110 -18.03 9.98 17.55
N THR A 111 -17.73 9.61 18.80
CA THR A 111 -16.82 8.49 19.08
C THR A 111 -17.46 7.16 18.68
N LYS A 112 -16.80 6.41 17.80
CA LYS A 112 -17.24 5.08 17.38
C LYS A 112 -16.04 4.14 17.26
N SER A 113 -16.32 2.85 17.41
CA SER A 113 -15.33 1.80 17.19
C SER A 113 -15.83 0.80 16.14
N VAL A 114 -14.96 0.43 15.21
CA VAL A 114 -15.22 -0.60 14.21
C VAL A 114 -13.97 -1.44 13.98
N THR A 115 -14.17 -2.72 13.65
CA THR A 115 -13.08 -3.60 13.22
C THR A 115 -13.23 -3.87 11.73
N THR A 116 -12.16 -3.67 10.97
CA THR A 116 -12.12 -3.95 9.53
C THR A 116 -10.90 -4.77 9.17
N ARG A 117 -11.11 -5.76 8.30
CA ARG A 117 -10.04 -6.65 7.83
C ARG A 117 -9.82 -6.45 6.35
N PHE A 118 -8.57 -6.22 5.98
CA PHE A 118 -8.13 -5.98 4.61
C PHE A 118 -7.15 -7.06 4.17
N ARG A 119 -7.29 -7.49 2.91
CA ARG A 119 -6.34 -8.38 2.25
C ARG A 119 -5.82 -7.72 0.97
N THR A 120 -4.51 -7.71 0.85
CA THR A 120 -3.78 -7.25 -0.34
C THR A 120 -3.39 -8.46 -1.20
N THR A 121 -3.24 -8.26 -2.50
CA THR A 121 -2.75 -9.33 -3.39
C THR A 121 -1.27 -9.65 -3.12
N ASN A 122 -0.46 -8.64 -2.80
CA ASN A 122 0.97 -8.79 -2.52
C ASN A 122 1.29 -8.58 -1.04
N PRO A 123 2.47 -9.07 -0.58
CA PRO A 123 2.93 -8.83 0.78
C PRO A 123 2.99 -7.33 1.12
N ILE A 124 2.58 -7.02 2.35
CA ILE A 124 2.73 -5.71 2.97
C ILE A 124 4.20 -5.53 3.32
N LEU A 125 4.77 -4.40 2.92
CA LEU A 125 6.15 -3.99 3.23
C LEU A 125 6.22 -3.12 4.48
N GLY A 126 5.13 -2.41 4.80
CA GLY A 126 5.03 -1.60 6.00
C GLY A 126 3.71 -0.84 6.05
N LEU A 127 3.40 -0.31 7.24
CA LEU A 127 2.28 0.59 7.47
C LEU A 127 2.80 1.95 7.93
N ILE A 128 2.12 3.01 7.51
CA ILE A 128 2.31 4.36 8.02
C ILE A 128 1.07 4.73 8.81
N SER A 129 1.26 5.00 10.11
CA SER A 129 0.16 5.15 11.07
C SER A 129 0.44 6.18 12.16
N ASN A 130 1.55 6.91 12.10
CA ASN A 130 1.87 7.95 13.09
C ASN A 130 2.13 9.29 12.43
N HIS A 131 1.77 10.34 13.17
CA HIS A 131 2.25 11.69 12.94
C HIS A 131 3.25 12.09 14.02
N ARG A 132 3.94 13.23 13.79
CA ARG A 132 4.78 13.86 14.82
C ARG A 132 4.64 15.38 14.78
N SER A 133 5.05 16.03 15.87
CA SER A 133 4.97 17.49 16.04
C SER A 133 5.83 18.32 15.08
N SER A 134 6.61 17.71 14.19
CA SER A 134 7.38 18.42 13.17
C SER A 134 7.41 17.69 11.82
N ALA A 135 7.36 18.47 10.73
CA ALA A 135 7.34 17.96 9.36
C ALA A 135 8.53 17.07 8.99
N ALA A 136 9.70 17.30 9.60
CA ALA A 136 10.91 16.51 9.35
C ALA A 136 10.79 15.05 9.81
N ASN A 137 9.83 14.76 10.68
CA ASN A 137 9.68 13.50 11.39
C ASN A 137 8.26 12.94 11.33
N ASP A 138 7.38 13.59 10.58
CA ASP A 138 6.01 13.14 10.40
C ASP A 138 5.96 12.16 9.23
N HIS A 139 5.69 10.88 9.50
CA HIS A 139 5.74 9.85 8.46
C HIS A 139 4.69 10.09 7.37
N PHE A 140 3.54 10.66 7.70
CA PHE A 140 2.52 10.98 6.73
C PHE A 140 2.93 12.14 5.82
N MET A 141 3.44 13.25 6.38
CA MET A 141 3.97 14.35 5.56
C MET A 141 5.13 13.90 4.69
N LEU A 142 6.04 13.11 5.26
CA LEU A 142 7.19 12.55 4.55
C LEU A 142 6.76 11.62 3.41
N SER A 143 5.53 11.12 3.41
CA SER A 143 4.98 10.22 2.40
C SER A 143 3.82 10.81 1.59
N ASP A 144 3.45 12.08 1.78
CA ASP A 144 2.36 12.73 1.02
C ASP A 144 2.70 12.94 -0.45
N TYR A 145 3.96 12.78 -0.86
CA TYR A 145 4.33 12.66 -2.28
C TYR A 145 3.66 11.44 -2.96
N LEU A 146 3.20 10.47 -2.19
CA LEU A 146 2.44 9.31 -2.68
C LEU A 146 0.99 9.66 -3.01
N ILE A 147 0.44 10.79 -2.59
CA ILE A 147 -0.94 11.18 -2.93
C ILE A 147 -1.10 11.18 -4.46
N ASP A 148 -2.21 10.60 -4.95
CA ASP A 148 -2.54 10.56 -6.37
C ASP A 148 -2.63 12.02 -6.90
N PRO A 149 -1.87 12.39 -7.96
CA PRO A 149 -1.86 13.74 -8.49
C PRO A 149 -3.20 14.20 -9.10
N SER A 150 -4.14 13.28 -9.32
CA SER A 150 -5.51 13.59 -9.76
C SER A 150 -6.42 14.07 -8.64
N VAL A 151 -6.02 13.90 -7.37
CA VAL A 151 -6.79 14.39 -6.22
C VAL A 151 -6.79 15.93 -6.23
N PRO A 152 -7.97 16.58 -6.11
CA PRO A 152 -8.04 18.03 -6.06
C PRO A 152 -7.22 18.60 -4.89
N ALA A 153 -6.50 19.70 -5.13
CA ALA A 153 -5.70 20.37 -4.10
C ALA A 153 -6.50 20.75 -2.85
N ALA A 154 -7.81 21.01 -2.97
CA ALA A 154 -8.71 21.30 -1.86
C ALA A 154 -8.97 20.11 -0.90
N ASN A 155 -8.58 18.90 -1.32
CA ASN A 155 -8.70 17.67 -0.54
C ASN A 155 -7.35 17.22 0.05
N ILE A 156 -6.26 17.91 -0.30
CA ILE A 156 -4.91 17.65 0.18
C ILE A 156 -4.62 18.64 1.33
N PRO A 157 -4.08 18.19 2.47
CA PRO A 157 -3.74 19.08 3.57
C PRO A 157 -2.64 20.07 3.13
N THR A 158 -2.90 21.36 3.26
CA THR A 158 -1.89 22.41 3.00
C THR A 158 -0.82 22.46 4.08
N THR A 159 -1.17 21.99 5.28
CA THR A 159 -0.31 21.84 6.45
C THR A 159 -0.75 20.61 7.23
N HIS A 160 0.15 20.04 8.01
CA HIS A 160 -0.19 18.98 8.96
C HIS A 160 -1.30 19.42 9.94
N PHE A 161 -2.08 18.45 10.42
CA PHE A 161 -3.05 18.59 11.49
C PHE A 161 -2.80 17.52 12.55
N GLY A 162 -2.85 17.92 13.82
CA GLY A 162 -2.29 17.15 14.95
C GLY A 162 -2.96 15.83 15.28
N ASP A 163 -4.07 15.48 14.63
CA ASP A 163 -4.84 14.26 14.91
C ASP A 163 -4.79 13.31 13.70
N ARG A 164 -3.63 13.21 13.03
CA ARG A 164 -3.44 12.32 11.87
C ARG A 164 -2.78 11.01 12.29
N GLY A 165 -3.33 9.87 11.86
CA GLY A 165 -2.76 8.56 12.14
C GLY A 165 -3.67 7.72 13.02
N LEU A 166 -3.09 6.75 13.73
CA LEU A 166 -3.79 5.90 14.68
C LEU A 166 -3.41 6.28 16.12
N GLU A 167 -4.38 6.25 17.01
CA GLU A 167 -4.26 6.49 18.45
C GLU A 167 -3.92 5.20 19.21
N MET A 168 -2.74 4.63 18.94
CA MET A 168 -2.26 3.41 19.62
C MET A 168 -2.05 3.65 21.13
N PRO A 169 -2.45 2.73 22.04
CA PRO A 169 -2.96 1.38 21.79
C PRO A 169 -4.49 1.28 21.73
N THR A 170 -5.22 2.39 21.73
CA THR A 170 -6.69 2.41 21.59
C THR A 170 -7.08 1.82 20.24
N ASP A 171 -6.37 2.23 19.19
CA ASP A 171 -6.30 1.49 17.94
C ASP A 171 -5.26 0.38 18.02
N ASN A 172 -5.47 -0.68 17.26
CA ASN A 172 -4.45 -1.71 17.06
C ASN A 172 -4.50 -2.32 15.66
N VAL A 173 -3.41 -2.96 15.26
CA VAL A 173 -3.32 -3.69 14.00
C VAL A 173 -2.94 -5.14 14.27
N ILE A 174 -3.75 -6.07 13.78
CA ILE A 174 -3.46 -7.49 13.84
C ILE A 174 -3.04 -7.96 12.44
N PHE A 175 -1.80 -8.40 12.30
CA PHE A 175 -1.36 -9.09 11.09
C PHE A 175 -1.82 -10.55 11.16
N HIS A 176 -2.65 -10.99 10.22
CA HIS A 176 -3.07 -12.39 10.10
C HIS A 176 -2.20 -13.20 9.12
N ALA A 177 -1.62 -12.52 8.14
CA ALA A 177 -0.69 -13.06 7.16
C ALA A 177 0.15 -11.92 6.57
N ALA A 178 1.15 -12.25 5.75
CA ALA A 178 2.02 -11.26 5.11
C ALA A 178 1.27 -10.25 4.23
N ASN A 179 0.04 -10.56 3.81
CA ASN A 179 -0.79 -9.75 2.93
C ASN A 179 -2.18 -9.47 3.54
N GLU A 180 -2.33 -9.59 4.86
CA GLU A 180 -3.63 -9.48 5.50
C GLU A 180 -3.53 -8.89 6.90
N ILE A 181 -4.27 -7.81 7.11
CA ILE A 181 -4.34 -7.10 8.39
C ILE A 181 -5.80 -6.92 8.81
N GLU A 182 -6.02 -6.91 10.10
CA GLU A 182 -7.21 -6.42 10.76
C GLU A 182 -6.82 -5.16 11.53
N VAL A 183 -7.70 -4.16 11.50
CA VAL A 183 -7.49 -2.89 12.20
C VAL A 183 -8.71 -2.65 13.06
N ASP A 184 -8.46 -2.48 14.35
CA ASP A 184 -9.43 -1.97 15.30
C ASP A 184 -9.31 -0.46 15.32
N TRP A 185 -10.36 0.22 14.87
CA TRP A 185 -10.45 1.66 14.84
C TRP A 185 -11.31 2.14 16.00
N THR A 186 -10.86 3.16 16.73
CA THR A 186 -11.64 3.87 17.73
C THR A 186 -11.34 5.36 17.60
N ALA A 187 -12.20 6.05 16.85
CA ALA A 187 -11.99 7.44 16.50
C ALA A 187 -13.21 8.31 16.84
N SER A 188 -12.96 9.61 16.87
CA SER A 188 -13.96 10.65 16.63
C SER A 188 -13.42 11.63 15.61
N ASN A 189 -14.28 12.43 14.99
CA ASN A 189 -13.89 13.53 14.11
C ASN A 189 -12.79 14.41 14.74
N PRO A 190 -11.56 14.53 14.17
CA PRO A 190 -11.17 14.45 12.74
C PRO A 190 -10.80 13.08 12.16
N GLY A 191 -10.92 12.01 12.93
CA GLY A 191 -10.80 10.63 12.47
C GLY A 191 -9.36 10.13 12.29
N ASP A 192 -9.24 8.81 12.21
CA ASP A 192 -7.97 8.09 12.14
C ASP A 192 -7.60 7.71 10.71
N GLN A 193 -6.29 7.59 10.48
CA GLN A 193 -5.72 7.38 9.16
C GLN A 193 -4.60 6.35 9.19
N MET A 194 -4.51 5.56 8.12
CA MET A 194 -3.42 4.64 7.89
C MET A 194 -3.09 4.60 6.41
N ARG A 195 -1.82 4.41 6.08
CA ARG A 195 -1.37 4.06 4.73
C ARG A 195 -0.73 2.66 4.75
N ILE A 196 -1.15 1.80 3.83
CA ILE A 196 -0.62 0.45 3.65
C ILE A 196 0.30 0.47 2.43
N ILE A 197 1.54 0.00 2.60
CA ILE A 197 2.50 -0.11 1.51
C ILE A 197 2.72 -1.59 1.20
N THR A 198 2.56 -1.98 -0.07
CA THR A 198 2.78 -3.37 -0.51
C THR A 198 3.87 -3.45 -1.56
N ALA A 199 4.41 -4.66 -1.73
CA ALA A 199 5.26 -4.99 -2.86
C ALA A 199 4.47 -4.91 -4.18
N VAL A 200 5.18 -4.71 -5.28
CA VAL A 200 4.67 -4.90 -6.65
C VAL A 200 5.14 -6.27 -7.14
N PRO A 201 4.33 -7.04 -7.89
CA PRO A 201 4.79 -8.32 -8.42
C PRO A 201 5.96 -8.06 -9.37
N GLU A 202 7.06 -8.80 -9.24
CA GLU A 202 8.13 -8.70 -10.22
C GLU A 202 7.57 -9.01 -11.61
N PRO A 203 7.84 -8.16 -12.62
CA PRO A 203 7.43 -8.44 -13.98
C PRO A 203 7.90 -9.83 -14.43
N ALA A 204 7.00 -10.62 -15.02
CA ALA A 204 7.29 -11.97 -15.52
C ALA A 204 8.48 -12.03 -16.51
N THR A 205 8.91 -10.88 -17.04
CA THR A 205 10.13 -10.69 -17.82
C THR A 205 11.40 -11.12 -17.09
N MET A 206 11.47 -11.06 -15.76
CA MET A 206 12.63 -11.61 -15.03
C MET A 206 12.70 -13.14 -15.11
N GLY A 207 11.55 -13.81 -15.01
CA GLY A 207 11.45 -15.25 -15.26
C GLY A 207 11.80 -15.60 -16.72
N ALA A 208 11.32 -14.81 -17.68
CA ALA A 208 11.64 -14.99 -19.10
C ALA A 208 13.14 -14.77 -19.42
N LEU A 209 13.79 -13.80 -18.78
CA LEU A 209 15.23 -13.57 -18.89
C LEU A 209 16.02 -14.77 -18.36
N GLY A 210 15.62 -15.31 -17.20
CA GLY A 210 16.21 -16.52 -16.62
C GLY A 210 16.09 -17.72 -17.55
N ILE A 211 14.91 -17.98 -18.11
CA ILE A 211 14.68 -19.07 -19.07
C ILE A 211 15.47 -18.83 -20.37
N GLY A 212 15.53 -17.59 -20.86
CA GLY A 212 16.29 -17.21 -22.05
C GLY A 212 17.78 -17.47 -21.91
N ILE A 213 18.37 -17.14 -20.76
CA ILE A 213 19.78 -17.43 -20.45
C ILE A 213 20.01 -18.95 -20.39
N VAL A 214 19.13 -19.72 -19.73
CA VAL A 214 19.24 -21.18 -19.66
C VAL A 214 19.15 -21.82 -21.05
N ALA A 215 18.24 -21.35 -21.90
CA ALA A 215 18.10 -21.84 -23.28
C ALA A 215 19.34 -21.54 -24.14
N LEU A 216 19.92 -20.34 -24.02
CA LEU A 216 21.17 -19.96 -24.70
C LEU A 216 22.37 -20.81 -24.24
N LEU A 217 22.47 -21.08 -22.93
CA LEU A 217 23.52 -21.92 -22.36
C LEU A 217 23.37 -23.40 -22.79
N ARG A 218 22.15 -23.93 -22.89
CA ARG A 218 21.88 -25.29 -23.40
C ARG A 218 22.22 -25.43 -24.89
N ARG A 219 21.97 -24.39 -25.68
CA ARG A 219 22.28 -24.36 -27.12
C ARG A 219 23.79 -24.33 -27.41
N ARG A 220 24.59 -23.75 -26.51
CA ARG A 220 26.06 -23.72 -26.62
C ARG A 220 26.76 -25.04 -26.25
N ARG A 221 26.05 -25.95 -25.57
CA ARG A 221 26.59 -27.25 -25.12
C ARG A 221 26.21 -28.43 -26.03
N ARG A 222 25.53 -28.17 -27.15
CA ARG A 222 25.27 -29.13 -28.23
C ARG A 222 25.98 -28.67 -29.48
#